data_AF-A0A935U927-F1
#
_entry.id   AF-A0A935U927-F1
#
_cell.length_a   1.000
_cell.length_b   1.000
_cell.length_c   1.000
_cell.angle_alpha   90.00
_cell.angle_beta   90.00
_cell.angle_gamma   90.00
#
_symmetry.space_group_name_H-M   'P 1'
#
loop_
_entity.id
_entity.type
_entity.pdbx_description
1 polymer ?
#
loop_
_entity_poly.entity_id
_entity_poly.type
_entity_poly.pdbx_seq_one_letter_code
_entity_poly.pdbx_strand_id
1 'polypeptide(L)'
;MSGELIVLRLLHVVGGVVWVGGVVLMHFVLLPSVTQAGPAAGPVMAAIPQQRLFRWLPPIAVITMLAGLRLLWVTSAGFAKAYFLTWPGHTYSVGALLAIVGFMIAMLVGRPSAMRAGQLVGQMAGMSDEAERARLQAEVGRLRARAGRFGALSVVLLLTATAAMAVARYL
;
A
#
# COMPACT_ATOMS: atom_id res chain seq x y z
N MET A 1 -6.59 -23.26 22.19
CA MET A 1 -5.98 -22.61 21.02
C MET A 1 -4.47 -22.75 21.12
N SER A 2 -3.77 -23.16 20.06
CA SER A 2 -2.31 -23.23 20.07
C SER A 2 -1.71 -21.81 20.13
N GLY A 3 -0.56 -21.65 20.81
CA GLY A 3 0.13 -20.35 20.92
C GLY A 3 0.46 -19.73 19.56
N GLU A 4 0.73 -20.56 18.54
CA GLU A 4 0.95 -20.15 17.15
C GLU A 4 -0.21 -19.28 16.61
N LEU A 5 -1.47 -19.70 16.81
CA LEU A 5 -2.64 -18.98 16.30
C LEU A 5 -2.76 -17.58 16.91
N ILE A 6 -2.41 -17.44 18.19
CA ILE A 6 -2.45 -16.14 18.89
C ILE A 6 -1.39 -15.22 18.30
N VAL A 7 -0.15 -15.69 18.17
CA VAL A 7 0.97 -14.91 17.63
C VAL A 7 0.69 -14.48 16.19
N LEU A 8 0.24 -15.40 15.34
CA LEU A 8 -0.06 -15.09 13.95
C LEU A 8 -1.21 -14.08 13.82
N ARG A 9 -2.26 -14.20 14.64
CA ARG A 9 -3.36 -13.21 14.66
C ARG A 9 -2.87 -11.84 15.10
N LEU A 10 -2.05 -11.77 16.14
CA LEU A 10 -1.47 -10.50 16.60
C LEU A 10 -0.63 -9.87 15.49
N LEU A 11 0.28 -10.62 14.87
CA LEU A 11 1.12 -10.12 13.77
C LEU A 11 0.27 -9.66 12.57
N HIS A 12 -0.73 -10.44 12.18
CA HIS A 12 -1.58 -10.11 11.04
C HIS A 12 -2.46 -8.89 11.30
N VAL A 13 -3.14 -8.84 12.45
CA VAL A 13 -4.08 -7.75 12.76
C VAL A 13 -3.33 -6.45 13.07
N VAL A 14 -2.32 -6.49 13.95
CA VAL A 14 -1.55 -5.29 14.31
C VAL A 14 -0.73 -4.81 13.12
N GLY A 15 -0.11 -5.72 12.37
CA GLY A 15 0.59 -5.40 11.12
C GLY A 15 -0.35 -4.79 10.07
N GLY A 16 -1.56 -5.34 9.93
CA GLY A 16 -2.62 -4.80 9.08
C GLY A 16 -3.05 -3.39 9.48
N VAL A 17 -3.23 -3.12 10.78
CA VAL A 17 -3.55 -1.78 11.30
C VAL A 17 -2.46 -0.78 10.94
N VAL A 18 -1.18 -1.12 11.18
CA VAL A 18 -0.05 -0.23 10.86
C VAL A 18 0.07 -0.02 9.36
N TRP A 19 -0.05 -1.09 8.57
CA TRP A 19 0.10 -1.04 7.13
C TRP A 19 -1.05 -0.29 6.46
N VAL A 20 -2.29 -0.79 6.59
CA VAL A 20 -3.46 -0.20 5.94
C VAL A 20 -3.75 1.19 6.50
N GLY A 21 -3.65 1.36 7.82
CA GLY A 21 -3.80 2.68 8.46
C GLY A 21 -2.76 3.68 7.96
N GLY A 22 -1.49 3.26 7.81
CA GLY A 22 -0.44 4.09 7.21
C GLY A 22 -0.76 4.50 5.77
N VAL A 23 -1.22 3.56 4.94
CA VAL A 23 -1.62 3.83 3.54
C VAL A 23 -2.82 4.78 3.47
N VAL A 24 -3.81 4.62 4.33
CA VAL A 24 -4.99 5.51 4.43
C VAL A 24 -4.56 6.92 4.85
N LEU A 25 -3.74 7.06 5.89
CA LEU A 25 -3.20 8.35 6.34
C LEU A 25 -2.43 9.05 5.22
N MET A 26 -1.55 8.30 4.54
CA MET A 26 -0.78 8.80 3.41
C MET A 26 -1.66 9.36 2.30
N HIS A 27 -2.69 8.61 1.91
CA HIS A 27 -3.49 8.91 0.75
C HIS A 27 -4.52 10.02 0.99
N PHE A 28 -5.23 9.96 2.12
CA PHE A 28 -6.35 10.87 2.39
C PHE A 28 -5.96 12.11 3.20
N VAL A 29 -4.81 12.08 3.89
CA VAL A 29 -4.38 13.20 4.74
C VAL A 29 -3.09 13.80 4.19
N LEU A 30 -1.99 13.05 4.21
CA LEU A 30 -0.67 13.63 3.93
C LEU A 30 -0.55 14.16 2.49
N LEU A 31 -0.95 13.37 1.50
CA LEU A 31 -0.82 13.76 0.09
C LEU A 31 -1.68 14.98 -0.27
N PRO A 32 -2.96 15.07 0.15
CA PRO A 32 -3.75 16.30 0.00
C PRO A 32 -3.16 17.51 0.72
N SER A 33 -2.66 17.35 1.95
CA SER A 33 -2.03 18.45 2.70
C SER A 33 -0.79 19.00 1.99
N VAL A 34 0.07 18.11 1.48
CA VAL A 34 1.26 18.48 0.71
C VAL A 34 0.89 19.19 -0.59
N THR A 35 -0.17 18.72 -1.26
CA THR A 35 -0.63 19.31 -2.52
C THR A 35 -1.20 20.71 -2.30
N GLN A 36 -2.01 20.89 -1.24
CA GLN A 36 -2.57 22.20 -0.86
C GLN A 36 -1.50 23.21 -0.45
N ALA A 37 -0.45 22.76 0.25
CA ALA A 37 0.67 23.61 0.64
C ALA A 37 1.53 24.06 -0.56
N GLY A 38 1.40 23.43 -1.73
CA GLY A 38 2.07 23.85 -2.95
C GLY A 38 3.60 23.92 -2.81
N PRO A 39 4.26 25.00 -3.28
CA PRO A 39 5.71 25.14 -3.21
C PRO A 39 6.30 25.07 -1.79
N ALA A 40 5.53 25.46 -0.76
CA ALA A 40 5.98 25.46 0.63
C ALA A 40 6.23 24.03 1.17
N ALA A 41 5.65 23.01 0.55
CA ALA A 41 5.83 21.62 0.96
C ALA A 41 7.17 21.00 0.51
N GLY A 42 7.97 21.70 -0.30
CA GLY A 42 9.20 21.17 -0.91
C GLY A 42 10.15 20.46 0.05
N PRO A 43 10.59 21.10 1.16
CA PRO A 43 11.48 20.48 2.13
C PRO A 43 10.87 19.24 2.81
N VAL A 44 9.58 19.29 3.15
CA VAL A 44 8.87 18.16 3.77
C VAL A 44 8.77 16.99 2.79
N MET A 45 8.43 17.24 1.53
CA MET A 45 8.40 16.22 0.48
C MET A 45 9.76 15.56 0.24
N ALA A 46 10.85 16.32 0.35
CA ALA A 46 12.21 15.78 0.22
C ALA A 46 12.60 14.88 1.41
N ALA A 47 12.13 15.21 2.62
CA ALA A 47 12.39 14.44 3.83
C ALA A 47 11.52 13.17 3.94
N ILE A 48 10.31 13.18 3.38
CA ILE A 48 9.32 12.10 3.47
C ILE A 48 9.90 10.72 3.06
N PRO A 49 10.54 10.53 1.89
CA PRO A 49 11.10 9.23 1.49
C PRO A 49 12.20 8.71 2.42
N GLN A 50 12.84 9.60 3.18
CA GLN A 50 13.90 9.26 4.12
C GLN A 50 13.34 8.83 5.48
N GLN A 51 12.05 9.08 5.73
CA GLN A 51 11.41 8.72 6.98
C GLN A 51 11.32 7.20 7.13
N ARG A 52 11.52 6.75 8.37
CA ARG A 52 11.51 5.34 8.76
C ARG A 52 10.22 4.64 8.32
N LEU A 53 9.08 5.34 8.39
CA LEU A 53 7.78 4.80 7.99
C LEU A 53 7.79 4.21 6.57
N PHE A 54 8.35 4.92 5.58
CA PHE A 54 8.37 4.48 4.18
C PHE A 54 9.31 3.30 3.93
N ARG A 55 10.32 3.16 4.78
CA ARG A 55 11.25 2.02 4.75
C ARG A 55 10.62 0.77 5.36
N TRP A 56 9.88 0.93 6.45
CA TRP A 56 9.33 -0.19 7.23
C TRP A 56 7.94 -0.64 6.79
N LEU A 57 7.14 0.22 6.14
CA LEU A 57 5.77 -0.13 5.75
C LEU A 57 5.71 -1.34 4.79
N PRO A 58 6.55 -1.45 3.72
CA PRO A 58 6.50 -2.61 2.85
C PRO A 58 6.91 -3.93 3.54
N PRO A 59 7.99 -3.99 4.33
CA PRO A 59 8.28 -5.18 5.14
C PRO A 59 7.14 -5.56 6.09
N ILE A 60 6.51 -4.59 6.76
CA ILE A 60 5.34 -4.84 7.64
C ILE A 60 4.19 -5.44 6.84
N ALA A 61 3.91 -4.92 5.64
CA ALA A 61 2.89 -5.46 4.75
C ALA A 61 3.18 -6.92 4.37
N VAL A 62 4.43 -7.23 4.01
CA VAL A 62 4.84 -8.61 3.68
C VAL A 62 4.67 -9.55 4.86
N ILE A 63 5.15 -9.16 6.05
CA ILE A 63 4.99 -9.96 7.28
C ILE A 63 3.51 -10.18 7.59
N THR A 64 2.69 -9.13 7.44
CA THR A 64 1.23 -9.20 7.61
C THR A 64 0.60 -10.22 6.66
N MET A 65 0.93 -10.16 5.37
CA MET A 65 0.40 -11.10 4.37
C MET A 65 0.85 -12.54 4.64
N LEU A 66 2.11 -12.76 5.01
CA LEU A 66 2.62 -14.09 5.34
C LEU A 66 1.95 -14.66 6.59
N ALA A 67 1.75 -13.84 7.64
CA ALA A 67 1.02 -14.24 8.82
C ALA A 67 -0.44 -14.61 8.50
N GLY A 68 -1.10 -13.83 7.62
CA GLY A 68 -2.45 -14.10 7.14
C GLY A 68 -2.54 -15.39 6.31
N LEU A 69 -1.58 -15.63 5.43
CA LEU A 69 -1.50 -16.86 4.64
C LEU A 69 -1.31 -18.09 5.54
N ARG A 70 -0.46 -17.98 6.57
CA ARG A 70 -0.26 -19.05 7.55
C ARG A 70 -1.52 -19.29 8.39
N LEU A 71 -2.23 -18.23 8.79
CA LEU A 71 -3.54 -18.37 9.44
C LEU A 71 -4.51 -19.13 8.55
N LEU A 72 -4.63 -18.73 7.29
CA LEU A 72 -5.52 -19.36 6.33
C LEU A 72 -5.16 -20.84 6.14
N TRP A 73 -3.86 -21.18 6.04
CA TRP A 73 -3.39 -22.57 5.98
C TRP A 73 -3.86 -23.38 7.19
N VAL A 74 -3.62 -22.88 8.41
CA VAL A 74 -3.96 -23.62 9.64
C VAL A 74 -5.47 -23.75 9.81
N THR A 75 -6.25 -22.69 9.56
CA THR A 75 -7.72 -22.72 9.72
C THR A 75 -8.43 -23.56 8.66
N SER A 76 -7.81 -23.73 7.48
CA SER A 76 -8.36 -24.52 6.39
C SER A 76 -7.87 -25.98 6.36
N ALA A 77 -7.17 -26.44 7.41
CA ALA A 77 -6.55 -27.76 7.46
C ALA A 77 -5.62 -28.04 6.26
N GLY A 78 -4.74 -27.08 5.93
CA GLY A 78 -3.79 -27.20 4.83
C GLY A 78 -4.43 -26.95 3.46
N PHE A 79 -5.30 -25.95 3.36
CA PHE A 79 -6.04 -25.59 2.16
C PHE A 79 -7.03 -26.65 1.66
N ALA A 80 -7.71 -27.34 2.57
CA ALA A 80 -8.77 -28.27 2.21
C ALA A 80 -9.90 -27.54 1.46
N LYS A 81 -10.29 -28.10 0.30
CA LYS A 81 -11.34 -27.53 -0.57
C LYS A 81 -12.64 -27.19 0.18
N ALA A 82 -13.04 -28.03 1.14
CA ALA A 82 -14.26 -27.85 1.91
C ALA A 82 -14.30 -26.51 2.67
N TYR A 83 -13.17 -26.04 3.22
CA TYR A 83 -13.11 -24.76 3.91
C TYR A 83 -13.41 -23.60 2.96
N PHE A 84 -12.85 -23.64 1.77
CA PHE A 84 -13.02 -22.56 0.78
C PHE A 84 -14.41 -22.49 0.19
N LEU A 85 -15.22 -23.56 0.28
CA LEU A 85 -16.62 -23.54 -0.12
C LEU A 85 -17.54 -22.90 0.94
N THR A 86 -17.03 -22.61 2.14
CA THR A 86 -17.79 -21.91 3.17
C THR A 86 -17.77 -20.39 2.96
N TRP A 87 -18.77 -19.68 3.48
CA TRP A 87 -18.81 -18.21 3.42
C TRP A 87 -17.59 -17.53 4.08
N PRO A 88 -17.11 -17.94 5.28
CA PRO A 88 -15.87 -17.41 5.84
C PRO A 88 -14.67 -17.67 4.94
N GLY A 89 -14.52 -18.91 4.45
CA GLY A 89 -13.38 -19.29 3.61
C GLY A 89 -13.30 -18.48 2.32
N HIS A 90 -14.43 -18.31 1.63
CA HIS A 90 -14.52 -17.44 0.46
C HIS A 90 -14.18 -15.99 0.80
N THR A 91 -14.75 -15.43 1.86
CA THR A 91 -14.55 -14.02 2.23
C THR A 91 -13.09 -13.72 2.61
N TYR A 92 -12.44 -14.59 3.40
CA TYR A 92 -11.01 -14.45 3.70
C TYR A 92 -10.14 -14.55 2.45
N SER A 93 -10.50 -15.43 1.50
CA SER A 93 -9.74 -15.62 0.26
C SER A 93 -9.82 -14.41 -0.66
N VAL A 94 -11.03 -13.85 -0.83
CA VAL A 94 -11.24 -12.62 -1.59
C VAL A 94 -10.50 -11.47 -0.92
N GLY A 95 -10.60 -11.31 0.40
CA GLY A 95 -9.84 -10.30 1.14
C GLY A 95 -8.33 -10.44 0.94
N ALA A 96 -7.80 -11.66 1.01
CA ALA A 96 -6.38 -11.93 0.80
C ALA A 96 -5.94 -11.54 -0.63
N LEU A 97 -6.73 -11.91 -1.64
CA LEU A 97 -6.45 -11.56 -3.03
C LEU A 97 -6.44 -10.03 -3.23
N LEU A 98 -7.45 -9.33 -2.72
CA LEU A 98 -7.54 -7.87 -2.81
C LEU A 98 -6.34 -7.19 -2.15
N ALA A 99 -5.92 -7.64 -0.97
CA ALA A 99 -4.77 -7.10 -0.27
C ALA A 99 -3.46 -7.32 -1.05
N ILE A 100 -3.24 -8.52 -1.60
CA ILE A 100 -2.07 -8.85 -2.40
C ILE A 100 -2.03 -8.01 -3.68
N VAL A 101 -3.15 -7.93 -4.42
CA VAL A 101 -3.24 -7.13 -5.64
C VAL A 101 -3.01 -5.64 -5.33
N GLY A 102 -3.63 -5.12 -4.26
CA GLY A 102 -3.42 -3.75 -3.79
C GLY A 102 -1.95 -3.46 -3.48
N PHE A 103 -1.27 -4.36 -2.77
CA PHE A 103 0.16 -4.26 -2.49
C PHE A 103 1.01 -4.26 -3.76
N MET A 104 0.74 -5.18 -4.68
CA MET A 104 1.48 -5.31 -5.94
C MET A 104 1.32 -4.07 -6.83
N ILE A 105 0.12 -3.49 -6.91
CA ILE A 105 -0.12 -2.23 -7.62
C ILE A 105 0.73 -1.10 -7.02
N ALA A 106 0.75 -0.99 -5.68
CA ALA A 106 1.55 0.03 -5.01
C ALA A 106 3.05 -0.15 -5.25
N MET A 107 3.57 -1.38 -5.18
CA MET A 107 5.01 -1.66 -5.32
C MET A 107 5.50 -1.66 -6.76
N LEU A 108 4.72 -2.18 -7.72
CA LEU A 108 5.15 -2.33 -9.10
C LEU A 108 4.81 -1.13 -9.99
N VAL A 109 3.80 -0.32 -9.61
CA VAL A 109 3.35 0.81 -10.43
C VAL A 109 3.45 2.13 -9.68
N GLY A 110 2.84 2.21 -8.48
CA GLY A 110 2.78 3.47 -7.71
C GLY A 110 4.15 3.99 -7.31
N ARG A 111 4.92 3.17 -6.59
CA ARG A 111 6.24 3.52 -6.06
C ARG A 111 7.27 3.83 -7.15
N PRO A 112 7.44 3.02 -8.22
CA PRO A 112 8.37 3.35 -9.30
C PRO A 112 8.00 4.65 -10.02
N SER A 113 6.70 4.91 -10.23
CA SER A 113 6.24 6.17 -10.83
C SER A 113 6.61 7.38 -9.96
N ALA A 114 6.41 7.29 -8.63
CA ALA A 114 6.79 8.34 -7.70
C ALA A 114 8.30 8.56 -7.62
N MET A 115 9.09 7.49 -7.60
CA MET A 115 10.55 7.56 -7.58
C MET A 115 11.11 8.21 -8.85
N ARG A 116 10.61 7.79 -10.02
CA ARG A 116 11.02 8.37 -11.30
C ARG A 116 10.65 9.84 -11.39
N ALA A 117 9.47 10.23 -10.92
CA ALA A 117 9.08 11.65 -10.84
C ALA A 117 10.04 12.46 -9.97
N GLY A 118 10.47 11.93 -8.81
CA GLY A 118 11.45 12.58 -7.94
C GLY A 118 12.83 12.74 -8.58
N GLN A 119 13.30 11.72 -9.29
CA GLN A 119 14.57 11.76 -10.03
C GLN A 119 14.57 12.83 -11.12
N LEU A 120 13.50 12.91 -11.92
CA LEU A 120 13.36 13.93 -12.97
C LEU A 120 13.28 15.34 -12.40
N VAL A 121 12.65 15.53 -11.23
CA VAL A 121 12.67 16.82 -10.52
C VAL A 121 14.10 17.22 -10.13
N GLY A 122 14.90 16.27 -9.66
CA GLY A 122 16.32 16.50 -9.37
C GLY A 122 17.13 16.89 -10.60
N GLN A 123 16.86 16.27 -11.76
CA GLN A 123 17.54 16.59 -13.02
C GLN A 123 17.22 17.99 -13.55
N MET A 124 16.02 18.50 -13.30
CA MET A 124 15.64 19.86 -13.70
C MET A 124 16.39 20.95 -12.91
N ALA A 125 17.02 20.62 -11.78
CA ALA A 125 17.77 21.59 -10.99
C ALA A 125 19.08 21.95 -11.72
N GLY A 126 19.19 23.20 -12.18
CA GLY A 126 20.38 23.71 -12.88
C GLY A 126 20.33 23.59 -14.41
N MET A 127 19.21 23.12 -14.99
CA MET A 127 19.02 23.15 -16.44
C MET A 127 18.77 24.58 -16.94
N SER A 128 19.50 25.00 -17.98
CA SER A 128 19.32 26.28 -18.67
C SER A 128 18.45 26.20 -19.92
N ASP A 129 18.24 25.00 -20.49
CA ASP A 129 17.33 24.79 -21.62
C ASP A 129 15.88 24.74 -21.14
N GLU A 130 15.14 25.81 -21.42
CA GLU A 130 13.74 25.97 -21.04
C GLU A 130 12.80 24.97 -21.77
N ALA A 131 13.11 24.62 -23.02
CA ALA A 131 12.29 23.68 -23.79
C ALA A 131 12.44 22.25 -23.26
N GLU A 132 13.66 21.86 -22.90
CA GLU A 132 13.92 20.55 -22.28
C GLU A 132 13.33 20.48 -20.86
N ARG A 133 13.46 21.56 -20.08
CA ARG A 133 12.87 21.67 -18.74
C ARG A 133 11.34 21.52 -18.78
N ALA A 134 10.66 22.19 -19.71
CA ALA A 134 9.22 22.08 -19.88
C ALA A 134 8.77 20.65 -20.22
N ARG A 135 9.53 19.92 -21.06
CA ARG A 135 9.26 18.50 -21.38
C ARG A 135 9.37 17.61 -20.15
N LEU A 136 10.42 17.77 -19.35
CA LEU A 136 10.61 17.00 -18.12
C LEU A 136 9.50 17.30 -17.10
N GLN A 137 9.10 18.57 -16.98
CA GLN A 137 8.01 18.96 -16.07
C GLN A 137 6.68 18.29 -16.45
N ALA A 138 6.36 18.21 -17.75
CA ALA A 138 5.17 17.49 -18.22
C ALA A 138 5.23 15.99 -17.89
N GLU A 139 6.39 15.35 -18.05
CA GLU A 139 6.59 13.94 -17.73
C GLU A 139 6.49 13.67 -16.21
N VAL A 140 7.04 14.55 -15.38
CA VAL A 140 6.85 14.53 -13.91
C VAL A 140 5.37 14.59 -13.56
N GLY A 141 4.59 15.47 -14.21
CA GLY A 141 3.15 15.56 -14.02
C GLY A 141 2.43 14.24 -14.33
N ARG A 142 2.76 13.60 -15.46
CA ARG A 142 2.20 12.29 -15.85
C ARG A 142 2.53 11.19 -14.85
N LEU A 143 3.79 11.11 -14.40
CA LEU A 143 4.24 10.11 -13.43
C LEU A 143 3.59 10.31 -12.06
N ARG A 144 3.44 11.56 -11.60
CA ARG A 144 2.71 11.87 -10.35
C ARG A 144 1.24 11.49 -10.46
N ALA A 145 0.57 11.83 -11.57
CA ALA A 145 -0.82 11.43 -11.79
C ALA A 145 -0.99 9.91 -11.86
N ARG A 146 -0.03 9.19 -12.47
CA ARG A 146 -0.01 7.72 -12.47
C ARG A 146 0.15 7.18 -11.04
N ALA A 147 1.13 7.68 -10.28
CA ALA A 147 1.34 7.27 -8.90
C ALA A 147 0.09 7.51 -8.03
N GLY A 148 -0.56 8.67 -8.16
CA GLY A 148 -1.78 9.01 -7.44
C GLY A 148 -2.96 8.09 -7.76
N ARG A 149 -3.23 7.83 -9.05
CA ARG A 149 -4.32 6.93 -9.48
C ARG A 149 -4.14 5.51 -8.99
N PHE A 150 -2.95 4.92 -9.18
CA PHE A 150 -2.69 3.56 -8.72
C PHE A 150 -2.57 3.48 -7.18
N GLY A 151 -2.16 4.56 -6.52
CA GLY A 151 -2.25 4.70 -5.07
C GLY A 151 -3.70 4.66 -4.57
N ALA A 152 -4.60 5.42 -5.19
CA ALA A 152 -6.02 5.41 -4.85
C ALA A 152 -6.65 4.02 -5.03
N LEU A 153 -6.36 3.37 -6.16
CA LEU A 153 -6.81 2.00 -6.43
C LEU A 153 -6.30 1.03 -5.35
N SER A 154 -5.02 1.11 -4.99
CA SER A 154 -4.43 0.28 -3.92
C SER A 154 -5.15 0.49 -2.59
N VAL A 155 -5.43 1.74 -2.20
CA VAL A 155 -6.13 2.07 -0.95
C VAL A 155 -7.54 1.48 -0.94
N VAL A 156 -8.29 1.62 -2.04
CA VAL A 156 -9.65 1.05 -2.15
C VAL A 156 -9.63 -0.46 -2.02
N LEU A 157 -8.69 -1.15 -2.66
CA LEU A 157 -8.52 -2.60 -2.54
C LEU A 157 -8.20 -3.02 -1.11
N LEU A 158 -7.29 -2.29 -0.42
CA LEU A 158 -6.90 -2.59 0.95
C LEU A 158 -8.02 -2.34 1.96
N LEU A 159 -8.80 -1.27 1.79
CA LEU A 159 -9.98 -1.00 2.61
C LEU A 159 -11.05 -2.07 2.40
N THR A 160 -11.29 -2.47 1.16
CA THR A 160 -12.25 -3.55 0.82
C THR A 160 -11.79 -4.89 1.41
N ALA A 161 -10.50 -5.21 1.31
CA ALA A 161 -9.91 -6.39 1.93
C ALA A 161 -10.10 -6.37 3.46
N THR A 162 -9.84 -5.23 4.10
CA THR A 162 -9.98 -5.06 5.55
C THR A 162 -11.44 -5.26 5.97
N ALA A 163 -12.39 -4.65 5.26
CA ALA A 163 -13.82 -4.82 5.53
C ALA A 163 -14.26 -6.28 5.37
N ALA A 164 -13.85 -6.94 4.28
CA ALA A 164 -14.15 -8.35 4.04
C ALA A 164 -13.63 -9.23 5.19
N MET A 165 -12.37 -9.07 5.59
CA MET A 165 -11.78 -9.85 6.68
C MET A 165 -12.43 -9.56 8.04
N ALA A 166 -12.86 -8.32 8.29
CA ALA A 166 -13.52 -7.94 9.54
C ALA A 166 -14.89 -8.62 9.70
N VAL A 167 -15.62 -8.83 8.60
CA VAL A 167 -16.95 -9.46 8.62
C VAL A 167 -16.91 -10.98 8.40
N ALA A 168 -15.84 -11.51 7.83
CA ALA A 168 -15.73 -12.92 7.39
C ALA A 168 -16.10 -13.95 8.47
N ARG A 169 -15.88 -13.65 9.75
CA ARG A 169 -16.20 -14.55 10.86
C ARG A 169 -17.70 -14.67 11.18
N TYR A 170 -18.52 -13.76 10.66
CA TYR A 170 -19.96 -13.69 10.94
C TYR A 170 -20.83 -14.10 9.75
N LEU A 171 -20.20 -14.40 8.61
CA LEU A 171 -20.83 -14.96 7.42
C LEU A 171 -20.78 -16.48 7.49
#